data_AF-X1AZY9-F1
#
_entry.id   AF-X1AZY9-F1
#
_cell.length_a   1.000
_cell.length_b   1.000
_cell.length_c   1.000
_cell.angle_alpha   90.00
_cell.angle_beta   90.00
_cell.angle_gamma   90.00
#
_symmetry.space_group_name_H-M   'P 1'
#
loop_
_entity.id
_entity.type
_entity.pdbx_description
1 polymer ?
#
loop_
_entity_poly.entity_id
_entity_poly.type
_entity_poly.pdbx_seq_one_letter_code
_entity_poly.pdbx_strand_id
1 'polypeptide(L)'
;MINKIATIDEKKCKGCGDCLVVCKSSAIKIRWVAKAKEFQKKMTEYAYGVLKTKKAKVGYVNFLINVTPDCDCCDWSDVSIVPDLGILASKDMVAIDKASVDLVNKAPINPLGKLKEKIESKNKFYDLNKVNWRVQLEHGQKIGLGNIIYKLITID
;
A
#
# COMPACT_ATOMS: atom_id res chain seq x y z
N MET A 1 20.28 15.18 23.45
CA MET A 1 21.44 14.28 23.32
C MET A 1 21.55 13.50 24.62
N ILE A 2 21.72 12.19 24.55
CA ILE A 2 22.02 11.34 25.71
C ILE A 2 23.50 10.98 25.58
N ASN A 3 24.32 11.29 26.58
CA ASN A 3 25.78 11.05 26.54
C ASN A 3 26.48 11.63 25.30
N LYS A 4 26.12 12.85 24.88
CA LYS A 4 26.62 13.52 23.65
C LYS A 4 26.31 12.79 22.33
N ILE A 5 25.41 11.80 22.35
CA ILE A 5 24.91 11.12 21.15
C ILE A 5 23.55 11.71 20.80
N ALA A 6 23.36 12.02 19.51
CA ALA A 6 22.06 12.39 18.97
C ALA A 6 21.13 11.17 18.96
N THR A 7 19.98 11.28 19.60
CA THR A 7 19.01 10.19 19.76
C THR A 7 17.63 10.62 19.29
N ILE A 8 16.90 9.72 18.62
CA ILE A 8 15.51 9.96 18.23
C ILE A 8 14.60 9.65 19.42
N ASP A 9 13.84 10.66 19.87
CA ASP A 9 12.76 10.43 20.83
C ASP A 9 11.58 9.76 20.11
N GLU A 10 11.41 8.46 20.33
CA GLU A 10 10.38 7.66 19.68
C GLU A 10 8.95 8.11 20.04
N LYS A 11 8.75 8.73 21.23
CA LYS A 11 7.42 9.25 21.61
C LYS A 11 7.05 10.49 20.81
N LYS A 12 8.03 11.23 20.30
CA LYS A 12 7.83 12.44 19.48
C LYS A 12 8.01 12.18 17.98
N CYS A 13 8.64 11.08 17.59
CA CYS A 13 8.95 10.76 16.21
C CYS A 13 7.68 10.49 15.40
N LYS A 14 7.37 11.38 14.45
CA LYS A 14 6.26 11.20 13.51
C LYS A 14 6.60 10.30 12.32
N GLY A 15 7.84 9.84 12.20
CA GLY A 15 8.24 8.92 11.12
C GLY A 15 8.13 9.50 9.71
N CYS A 16 8.28 10.82 9.55
CA CYS A 16 8.23 11.49 8.23
C CYS A 16 9.43 11.15 7.34
N GLY A 17 10.58 10.80 7.95
CA GLY A 17 11.79 10.45 7.22
C GLY A 17 12.66 11.62 6.81
N ASP A 18 12.27 12.87 7.09
CA ASP A 18 13.08 14.07 6.77
C ASP A 18 14.50 13.97 7.31
N CYS A 19 14.66 13.44 8.53
CA CYS A 19 15.96 13.27 9.15
C CYS A 19 16.90 12.34 8.35
N LEU A 20 16.36 11.36 7.63
CA LEU A 20 17.14 10.44 6.79
C LEU A 20 17.67 11.16 5.55
N VAL A 21 16.81 11.96 4.91
CA VAL A 21 17.13 12.69 3.67
C VAL A 21 18.21 13.74 3.91
N VAL A 22 18.16 14.44 5.05
CA VAL A 22 19.15 15.49 5.37
C VAL A 22 20.45 14.95 5.98
N CYS A 23 20.51 13.67 6.36
CA CYS A 23 21.68 13.09 7.03
C CYS A 23 22.79 12.78 6.04
N LYS A 24 23.69 13.74 5.81
CA LYS A 24 24.85 13.59 4.91
C LYS A 24 25.75 12.40 5.25
N SER A 25 25.91 12.08 6.53
CA SER A 25 26.75 10.97 6.98
C SER A 25 26.04 9.61 6.92
N SER A 26 24.75 9.56 6.56
CA SER A 26 23.93 8.34 6.58
C SER A 26 23.94 7.60 7.94
N ALA A 27 24.15 8.36 9.03
CA ALA A 27 24.17 7.86 10.40
C ALA A 27 22.77 7.46 10.89
N ILE A 28 21.71 8.04 10.31
CA ILE A 28 20.33 7.68 10.59
C ILE A 28 19.91 6.60 9.59
N LYS A 29 19.40 5.47 10.09
CA LYS A 29 18.93 4.35 9.26
C LYS A 29 17.42 4.22 9.32
N ILE A 30 16.81 3.79 8.21
CA ILE A 30 15.38 3.45 8.19
C ILE A 30 15.15 2.20 9.02
N ARG A 31 14.19 2.29 9.96
CA ARG A 31 13.68 1.15 10.72
C ARG A 31 12.39 0.68 10.05
N TRP A 32 12.53 -0.07 8.95
CA TRP A 32 11.44 -0.44 8.04
C TRP A 32 10.28 -1.19 8.73
N VAL A 33 10.60 -2.13 9.62
CA VAL A 33 9.61 -3.06 10.19
C VAL A 33 8.80 -2.44 11.33
N ALA A 34 9.42 -1.59 12.15
CA ALA A 34 8.81 -1.10 13.38
C ALA A 34 7.69 -0.06 13.16
N LYS A 35 7.46 0.40 11.91
CA LYS A 35 6.54 1.53 11.63
C LYS A 35 5.63 1.33 10.42
N ALA A 36 5.60 0.16 9.79
CA ALA A 36 4.78 -0.07 8.59
C ALA A 36 3.29 0.15 8.85
N LYS A 37 2.78 -0.25 10.02
CA LYS A 37 1.37 -0.06 10.42
C LYS A 37 1.04 1.41 10.63
N GLU A 38 1.89 2.13 11.35
CA GLU A 38 1.72 3.56 11.65
C GLU A 38 1.87 4.41 10.40
N PHE A 39 2.80 4.05 9.52
CA PHE A 39 2.98 4.69 8.22
C PHE A 39 1.74 4.51 7.34
N GLN A 40 1.23 3.28 7.25
CA GLN A 40 -0.02 2.99 6.55
C GLN A 40 -1.18 3.86 7.05
N LYS A 41 -1.38 3.95 8.38
CA LYS A 41 -2.43 4.80 8.96
C LYS A 41 -2.25 6.27 8.60
N LYS A 42 -1.02 6.79 8.70
CA LYS A 42 -0.73 8.18 8.33
C LYS A 42 -1.04 8.44 6.85
N MET A 43 -0.66 7.56 5.93
CA MET A 43 -1.03 7.72 4.52
C MET A 43 -2.54 7.89 4.34
N THR A 44 -3.32 7.04 5.02
CA THR A 44 -4.79 7.09 5.01
C THR A 44 -5.33 8.40 5.62
N GLU A 45 -4.76 8.88 6.73
CA GLU A 45 -5.14 10.15 7.38
C GLU A 45 -4.86 11.36 6.48
N TYR A 46 -3.74 11.36 5.76
CA TYR A 46 -3.37 12.44 4.85
C TYR A 46 -4.33 12.49 3.65
N ALA A 47 -4.64 11.33 3.05
CA ALA A 47 -5.65 11.24 1.99
C ALA A 47 -7.01 11.74 2.48
N TYR A 48 -7.42 11.37 3.69
CA TYR A 48 -8.64 11.86 4.32
C TYR A 48 -8.66 13.38 4.50
N GLY A 49 -7.54 13.97 4.92
CA GLY A 49 -7.38 15.42 5.04
C GLY A 49 -7.61 16.15 3.71
N VAL A 50 -7.03 15.65 2.61
CA VAL A 50 -7.22 16.22 1.27
C VAL A 50 -8.67 16.07 0.82
N LEU A 51 -9.24 14.87 0.94
CA LEU A 51 -10.58 14.55 0.45
C LEU A 51 -11.69 15.31 1.19
N LYS A 52 -11.47 15.68 2.46
CA LYS A 52 -12.37 16.59 3.19
C LYS A 52 -12.57 17.93 2.49
N THR A 53 -11.59 18.40 1.72
CA THR A 53 -11.68 19.66 0.96
C THR A 53 -12.31 19.49 -0.43
N LYS A 54 -12.54 18.25 -0.87
CA LYS A 54 -13.00 17.90 -2.23
C LYS A 54 -14.24 16.99 -2.23
N LYS A 55 -15.11 17.11 -1.23
CA LYS A 55 -16.31 16.27 -1.07
C LYS A 55 -17.13 16.20 -2.36
N ALA A 56 -17.53 14.99 -2.75
CA ALA A 56 -18.33 14.68 -3.94
C ALA A 56 -17.73 15.09 -5.30
N LYS A 57 -16.45 15.49 -5.35
CA LYS A 57 -15.76 15.92 -6.59
C LYS A 57 -14.63 14.98 -7.02
N VAL A 58 -14.50 13.83 -6.38
CA VAL A 58 -13.40 12.88 -6.62
C VAL A 58 -13.98 11.54 -7.06
N GLY A 59 -13.37 10.97 -8.09
CA GLY A 59 -13.52 9.57 -8.49
C GLY A 59 -12.15 8.92 -8.52
N TYR A 60 -12.13 7.59 -8.39
CA TYR A 60 -10.93 6.77 -8.32
C TYR A 60 -10.94 5.76 -9.45
N VAL A 61 -9.77 5.54 -10.05
CA VAL A 61 -9.58 4.57 -11.13
C VAL A 61 -8.32 3.78 -10.81
N ASN A 62 -8.44 2.45 -10.75
CA ASN A 62 -7.31 1.55 -10.56
C ASN A 62 -7.08 0.73 -11.83
N PHE A 63 -5.84 0.73 -12.31
CA PHE A 63 -5.42 -0.07 -13.46
C PHE A 63 -4.74 -1.34 -12.92
N LEU A 64 -5.39 -2.49 -13.09
CA LEU A 64 -4.86 -3.78 -12.64
C LEU A 64 -4.19 -4.47 -13.82
N ILE A 65 -3.20 -3.80 -14.37
CA ILE A 65 -2.42 -4.25 -15.51
C ILE A 65 -0.96 -4.37 -15.08
N ASN A 66 -0.26 -5.34 -15.62
CA ASN A 66 1.16 -5.59 -15.33
C ASN A 66 1.50 -5.56 -13.82
N VAL A 67 0.74 -6.30 -13.00
CA VAL A 67 0.98 -6.36 -11.55
C VAL A 67 2.27 -7.13 -11.27
N THR A 68 3.38 -6.43 -11.02
CA THR A 68 4.71 -7.01 -10.74
C THR A 68 4.92 -7.27 -9.24
N PRO A 69 5.88 -8.15 -8.86
CA PRO A 69 6.14 -8.43 -7.45
C PRO A 69 6.92 -7.32 -6.73
N ASP A 70 7.72 -6.53 -7.45
CA ASP A 70 8.44 -5.37 -6.92
C ASP A 70 7.85 -4.06 -7.47
N CYS A 71 8.43 -2.92 -7.07
CA CYS A 71 8.12 -1.60 -7.63
C CYS A 71 8.20 -1.65 -9.16
N ASP A 72 7.24 -1.03 -9.83
CA ASP A 72 7.25 -0.80 -11.28
C ASP A 72 8.51 -0.05 -11.75
N CYS A 73 9.16 0.67 -10.83
CA CYS A 73 10.43 1.33 -11.02
C CYS A 73 11.68 0.42 -10.98
N CYS A 74 11.53 -0.85 -10.59
CA CYS A 74 12.62 -1.82 -10.51
C CYS A 74 12.77 -2.55 -11.86
N ASP A 75 13.83 -2.25 -12.60
CA ASP A 75 14.17 -2.91 -13.87
C ASP A 75 14.48 -4.42 -13.71
N TRP A 76 14.78 -4.86 -12.49
CA TRP A 76 14.96 -6.26 -12.13
C TRP A 76 13.68 -6.98 -11.70
N SER A 77 12.51 -6.32 -11.71
CA SER A 77 11.29 -6.99 -11.26
C SER A 77 10.94 -8.16 -12.17
N ASP A 78 10.40 -9.21 -11.57
CA ASP A 78 9.99 -10.41 -12.28
C ASP A 78 8.77 -10.12 -13.18
N VAL A 79 8.39 -11.11 -13.99
CA VAL A 79 7.13 -11.05 -14.76
C VAL A 79 5.92 -10.83 -13.85
N SER A 80 4.85 -10.26 -14.41
CA SER A 80 3.63 -9.96 -13.65
C SER A 80 3.10 -11.19 -12.93
N ILE A 81 2.71 -11.04 -11.65
CA ILE A 81 2.29 -12.13 -10.77
C ILE A 81 0.92 -12.71 -11.13
N VAL A 82 0.08 -11.94 -11.83
CA VAL A 82 -1.25 -12.31 -12.32
C VAL A 82 -1.45 -11.73 -13.72
N PRO A 83 -2.38 -12.28 -14.53
CA PRO A 83 -2.80 -11.65 -15.78
C PRO A 83 -3.40 -10.27 -15.56
N ASP A 84 -3.51 -9.48 -16.62
CA ASP A 84 -4.24 -8.21 -16.58
C ASP A 84 -5.70 -8.44 -16.20
N LEU A 85 -6.20 -7.67 -15.22
CA LEU A 85 -7.54 -7.78 -14.67
C LEU A 85 -8.43 -6.59 -15.05
N GLY A 86 -7.93 -5.72 -15.93
CA GLY A 86 -8.65 -4.57 -16.47
C GLY A 86 -8.57 -3.32 -15.60
N ILE A 87 -9.60 -2.47 -15.72
CA ILE A 87 -9.67 -1.15 -15.10
C ILE A 87 -10.89 -1.14 -14.17
N LEU A 88 -10.69 -0.69 -12.93
CA LEU A 88 -11.76 -0.46 -11.97
C LEU A 88 -12.03 1.03 -11.84
N ALA A 89 -13.28 1.38 -11.58
CA ALA A 89 -13.68 2.75 -11.25
C ALA A 89 -14.63 2.76 -10.05
N SER A 90 -14.52 3.78 -9.18
CA SER A 90 -15.34 3.92 -7.98
C SER A 90 -15.40 5.38 -7.51
N LYS A 91 -16.43 5.71 -6.73
CA LYS A 91 -16.49 6.95 -5.93
C LYS A 91 -16.04 6.74 -4.48
N ASP A 92 -15.76 5.50 -4.09
CA ASP A 92 -15.29 5.09 -2.76
C ASP A 92 -13.87 4.51 -2.90
N MET A 93 -12.90 5.19 -2.29
CA MET A 93 -11.47 4.86 -2.37
C MET A 93 -11.14 3.55 -1.66
N VAL A 94 -11.77 3.28 -0.51
CA VAL A 94 -11.51 2.06 0.25
C VAL A 94 -12.11 0.86 -0.48
N ALA A 95 -13.27 1.03 -1.09
CA ALA A 95 -13.95 -0.02 -1.86
C ALA A 95 -13.16 -0.45 -3.09
N ILE A 96 -12.61 0.50 -3.86
CA ILE A 96 -11.84 0.18 -5.07
C ILE A 96 -10.52 -0.54 -4.75
N ASP A 97 -9.80 -0.10 -3.71
CA ASP A 97 -8.57 -0.77 -3.31
C ASP A 97 -8.85 -2.17 -2.76
N LYS A 98 -9.95 -2.33 -2.01
CA LYS A 98 -10.39 -3.66 -1.55
C LYS A 98 -10.75 -4.57 -2.74
N ALA A 99 -11.48 -4.05 -3.73
CA ALA A 99 -11.83 -4.80 -4.93
C ALA A 99 -10.56 -5.19 -5.73
N SER A 100 -9.61 -4.27 -5.87
CA SER A 100 -8.33 -4.51 -6.54
C SER A 100 -7.56 -5.66 -5.91
N VAL A 101 -7.38 -5.63 -4.60
CA VAL A 101 -6.63 -6.67 -3.89
C VAL A 101 -7.37 -8.02 -3.94
N ASP A 102 -8.70 -8.02 -3.87
CA ASP A 102 -9.48 -9.24 -3.99
C ASP A 102 -9.37 -9.88 -5.37
N LEU A 103 -9.42 -9.09 -6.44
CA LEU A 103 -9.28 -9.58 -7.81
C LEU A 103 -7.88 -10.18 -8.03
N VAL A 104 -6.83 -9.48 -7.61
CA VAL A 104 -5.44 -9.99 -7.69
C VAL A 104 -5.29 -11.29 -6.88
N ASN A 105 -5.84 -11.34 -5.66
CA ASN A 105 -5.75 -12.54 -4.84
C ASN A 105 -6.55 -13.73 -5.40
N LYS A 106 -7.65 -13.48 -6.12
CA LYS A 106 -8.46 -14.53 -6.79
C LYS A 106 -7.88 -14.99 -8.13
N ALA A 107 -7.14 -14.13 -8.83
CA ALA A 107 -6.57 -14.45 -10.14
C ALA A 107 -5.52 -15.58 -10.06
N PRO A 108 -5.33 -16.37 -11.13
CA PRO A 108 -4.29 -17.39 -11.18
C PRO A 108 -2.89 -16.74 -11.13
N ILE A 109 -1.94 -17.42 -10.50
CA ILE A 109 -0.54 -16.98 -10.49
C ILE A 109 0.07 -17.23 -11.87
N ASN A 110 0.90 -16.29 -12.34
CA ASN A 110 1.67 -16.49 -13.56
C ASN A 110 2.72 -17.62 -13.39
N PRO A 111 2.62 -18.72 -14.15
CA PRO A 111 3.52 -19.87 -13.98
C PRO A 111 4.97 -19.58 -14.40
N LEU A 112 5.21 -18.50 -15.15
CA LEU A 112 6.54 -18.08 -15.59
C LEU A 112 7.27 -17.24 -14.53
N GLY A 113 6.59 -16.79 -13.48
CA GLY A 113 7.20 -16.03 -12.39
C GLY A 113 8.21 -16.87 -11.60
N LYS A 114 9.44 -16.39 -11.47
CA LYS A 114 10.48 -16.93 -10.57
C LYS A 114 10.05 -16.84 -9.11
N LEU A 115 9.24 -15.85 -8.75
CA LEU A 115 8.74 -15.65 -7.39
C LEU A 115 7.44 -16.41 -7.07
N LYS A 116 6.91 -17.23 -7.99
CA LYS A 116 5.66 -17.99 -7.80
C LYS A 116 5.69 -18.88 -6.56
N GLU A 117 6.84 -19.48 -6.25
CA GLU A 117 7.02 -20.38 -5.10
C GLU A 117 6.95 -19.64 -3.77
N LYS A 118 7.20 -18.32 -3.75
CA LYS A 118 7.05 -17.50 -2.55
C LYS A 118 5.58 -17.20 -2.22
N ILE A 119 4.66 -17.44 -3.15
CA ILE A 119 3.23 -17.17 -3.02
C ILE A 119 2.54 -18.47 -2.61
N GLU A 120 2.46 -18.71 -1.31
CA GLU A 120 1.92 -19.95 -0.75
C GLU A 120 0.47 -19.78 -0.26
N SER A 121 0.08 -18.55 0.07
CA SER A 121 -1.23 -18.24 0.63
C SER A 121 -2.19 -17.66 -0.41
N LYS A 122 -3.44 -17.44 0.00
CA LYS A 122 -4.42 -16.68 -0.79
C LYS A 122 -4.15 -15.16 -0.80
N ASN A 123 -3.05 -14.69 -0.21
CA ASN A 123 -2.70 -13.28 -0.08
C ASN A 123 -1.33 -12.99 -0.74
N LYS A 124 -1.35 -12.83 -2.06
CA LYS A 124 -0.14 -12.68 -2.89
C LYS A 124 0.71 -11.50 -2.45
N PHE A 125 0.10 -10.34 -2.17
CA PHE A 125 0.82 -9.14 -1.75
C PHE A 125 1.51 -9.32 -0.38
N TYR A 126 0.85 -9.99 0.56
CA TYR A 126 1.47 -10.26 1.86
C TYR A 126 2.62 -11.25 1.72
N ASP A 127 2.47 -12.28 0.91
CA ASP A 127 3.51 -13.29 0.73
C ASP A 127 4.79 -12.71 0.14
N LEU A 128 4.67 -11.76 -0.79
CA LEU A 128 5.79 -11.08 -1.43
C LEU A 128 6.42 -10.01 -0.54
N ASN A 129 5.62 -9.18 0.13
CA ASN A 129 6.11 -7.97 0.80
C ASN A 129 6.18 -8.08 2.33
N LYS A 130 5.52 -9.08 2.92
CA LYS A 130 5.35 -9.26 4.37
C LYS A 130 4.72 -8.04 5.08
N VAL A 131 3.98 -7.23 4.34
CA VAL A 131 3.22 -6.07 4.85
C VAL A 131 1.73 -6.37 4.80
N ASN A 132 1.04 -6.20 5.93
CA ASN A 132 -0.40 -6.36 5.99
C ASN A 132 -1.12 -5.11 5.45
N TRP A 133 -1.53 -5.16 4.18
CA TRP A 133 -2.28 -4.11 3.47
C TRP A 133 -3.67 -3.83 4.07
N ARG A 134 -4.26 -4.76 4.85
CA ARG A 134 -5.58 -4.57 5.46
C ARG A 134 -5.60 -3.41 6.44
N VAL A 135 -4.45 -3.06 7.02
CA VAL A 135 -4.32 -1.95 7.96
C VAL A 135 -4.83 -0.64 7.36
N GLN A 136 -4.48 -0.33 6.10
CA GLN A 136 -4.93 0.90 5.44
C GLN A 136 -6.45 0.90 5.23
N LEU A 137 -7.01 -0.21 4.75
CA LEU A 137 -8.43 -0.31 4.44
C LEU A 137 -9.30 -0.24 5.70
N GLU A 138 -8.92 -1.00 6.75
CA GLU A 138 -9.62 -1.01 8.03
C GLU A 138 -9.56 0.36 8.72
N HIS A 139 -8.40 1.01 8.66
CA HIS A 139 -8.27 2.35 9.20
C HIS A 139 -9.07 3.38 8.39
N GLY A 140 -9.04 3.28 7.05
CA GLY A 140 -9.82 4.13 6.15
C GLY A 140 -11.31 4.04 6.44
N GLN A 141 -11.85 2.84 6.58
CA GLN A 141 -13.23 2.65 7.01
C GLN A 141 -13.50 3.27 8.38
N LYS A 142 -12.62 3.03 9.36
CA LYS A 142 -12.77 3.55 10.73
C LYS A 142 -12.85 5.08 10.78
N ILE A 143 -12.10 5.79 9.93
CA ILE A 143 -12.09 7.27 9.91
C ILE A 143 -13.13 7.87 8.95
N GLY A 144 -13.95 7.04 8.30
CA GLY A 144 -15.01 7.46 7.38
C GLY A 144 -14.51 7.88 5.99
N LEU A 145 -13.41 7.28 5.52
CA LEU A 145 -12.83 7.52 4.21
C LEU A 145 -13.54 6.74 3.08
N GLY A 146 -14.19 5.64 3.43
CA GLY A 146 -14.84 4.73 2.49
C GLY A 146 -15.25 3.42 3.17
N ASN A 147 -15.65 2.42 2.39
CA ASN A 147 -16.18 1.16 2.88
C ASN A 147 -15.38 -0.03 2.34
N ILE A 148 -15.16 -1.04 3.19
CA ILE A 148 -14.53 -2.31 2.76
C ILE A 148 -15.55 -3.20 2.02
N ILE A 149 -16.84 -3.03 2.30
CA ILE A 149 -17.90 -3.75 1.62
C ILE A 149 -18.17 -3.05 0.29
N TYR A 150 -18.14 -3.80 -0.79
CA TYR A 150 -18.37 -3.30 -2.14
C TYR A 150 -19.21 -4.31 -2.94
N LYS A 151 -19.84 -3.80 -4.01
CA LYS A 151 -20.47 -4.62 -5.05
C LYS A 151 -19.70 -4.39 -6.35
N LEU A 152 -19.17 -5.45 -6.93
CA LEU A 152 -18.55 -5.39 -8.25
C LEU A 152 -19.65 -5.41 -9.32
N ILE A 153 -19.61 -4.46 -10.25
CA ILE A 153 -20.53 -4.37 -11.39
C ILE A 153 -19.66 -4.42 -12.64
N THR A 154 -19.82 -5.46 -13.44
CA THR A 154 -19.18 -5.57 -14.76
C THR A 154 -19.98 -4.75 -15.77
N ILE A 155 -19.27 -4.05 -16.64
CA ILE A 155 -19.83 -3.28 -17.75
C ILE A 155 -19.29 -3.93 -19.02
N ASP A 156 -20.18 -4.29 -19.93
CA ASP A 156 -19.86 -4.86 -21.25
C ASP A 156 -19.68 -3.75 -22.30
#